data_AF-A0A2W4C8S7-F1
#
_entry.id   AF-A0A2W4C8S7-F1
#
_cell.length_a   1.000
_cell.length_b   1.000
_cell.length_c   1.000
_cell.angle_alpha   90.00
_cell.angle_beta   90.00
_cell.angle_gamma   90.00
#
_symmetry.space_group_name_H-M   'P 1'
#
loop_
_entity.id
_entity.type
_entity.pdbx_description
1 polymer ?
#
loop_
_entity_poly.entity_id
_entity_poly.type
_entity_poly.pdbx_seq_one_letter_code
_entity_poly.pdbx_strand_id
1 'polypeptide(L)'
;MVMKTATFHGDEPEVETEYSTRASLEAAVANALATSGGVDAWDVKVRSVGEEILLDGSVGTAEELERATTVAQSVEGVGTVRNHIVLGQRGKG
;
A
#
# COMPACT_ATOMS: atom_id res chain seq x y z
N MET A 1 0.99 -43.05 24.73
CA MET A 1 1.52 -42.09 23.74
C MET A 1 0.68 -42.26 22.48
N VAL A 2 -0.19 -41.29 22.18
CA VAL A 2 -1.06 -41.33 20.98
C VAL A 2 -0.49 -40.34 19.99
N MET A 3 0.08 -40.85 18.90
CA MET A 3 0.55 -40.06 17.77
C MET A 3 -0.68 -39.62 16.98
N LYS A 4 -1.13 -38.37 17.18
CA LYS A 4 -2.17 -37.76 16.35
C LYS A 4 -1.54 -37.47 14.99
N THR A 5 -1.83 -38.30 14.00
CA THR A 5 -1.51 -38.02 12.61
C THR A 5 -2.24 -36.75 12.20
N ALA A 6 -1.50 -35.74 11.72
CA ALA A 6 -2.10 -34.52 11.21
C ALA A 6 -2.88 -34.84 9.94
N THR A 7 -4.18 -35.11 10.08
CA THR A 7 -5.13 -35.08 8.98
C THR A 7 -5.34 -33.61 8.62
N PHE A 8 -4.46 -33.10 7.76
CA PHE A 8 -4.65 -31.85 7.05
C PHE A 8 -5.84 -32.06 6.09
N HIS A 9 -7.04 -31.68 6.53
CA HIS A 9 -8.20 -31.63 5.63
C HIS A 9 -7.94 -30.48 4.65
N GLY A 10 -7.76 -30.84 3.39
CA GLY A 10 -7.45 -29.94 2.30
C GLY A 10 -8.62 -29.02 1.96
N ASP A 11 -8.59 -27.83 2.54
CA ASP A 11 -8.81 -26.64 1.73
C ASP A 11 -7.41 -26.24 1.23
N GLU A 12 -7.11 -26.61 -0.01
CA GLU A 12 -6.08 -25.90 -0.75
C GLU A 12 -6.44 -24.41 -0.61
N PRO A 13 -5.55 -23.54 -0.08
CA PRO A 13 -5.87 -22.13 -0.07
C PRO A 13 -6.15 -21.77 -1.53
N GLU A 14 -7.39 -21.45 -1.84
CA GLU A 14 -7.75 -20.86 -3.12
C GLU A 14 -6.92 -19.58 -3.17
N VAL A 15 -5.75 -19.66 -3.79
CA VAL A 15 -4.96 -18.49 -4.12
C VAL A 15 -5.77 -17.88 -5.24
N GLU A 16 -6.80 -17.11 -4.87
CA GLU A 16 -7.65 -16.41 -5.80
C GLU A 16 -6.70 -15.63 -6.70
N THR A 17 -6.62 -16.03 -7.96
CA THR A 17 -5.74 -15.41 -8.96
C THR A 17 -6.12 -13.95 -9.23
N GLU A 18 -7.11 -13.42 -8.50
CA GLU A 18 -7.50 -12.01 -8.39
C GLU A 18 -6.57 -11.15 -7.52
N TYR A 19 -5.75 -11.77 -6.64
CA TYR A 19 -4.74 -11.01 -5.89
C TYR A 19 -3.52 -10.62 -6.73
N SER A 20 -3.29 -11.26 -7.88
CA SER A 20 -2.07 -11.01 -8.68
C SER A 20 -2.10 -9.64 -9.37
N THR A 21 -3.24 -9.22 -9.92
CA THR A 21 -3.37 -7.95 -10.64
C THR A 21 -3.58 -6.76 -9.69
N ARG A 22 -4.38 -6.93 -8.62
CA ARG A 22 -4.64 -5.85 -7.64
C ARG A 22 -3.42 -5.55 -6.76
N ALA A 23 -2.69 -6.58 -6.35
CA ALA A 23 -1.44 -6.40 -5.62
C ALA A 23 -0.35 -5.76 -6.48
N SER A 24 -0.35 -5.97 -7.81
CA SER A 24 0.69 -5.42 -8.68
C SER A 24 0.72 -3.89 -8.67
N LEU A 25 -0.44 -3.24 -8.77
CA LEU A 25 -0.52 -1.78 -8.85
C LEU A 25 -0.30 -1.11 -7.48
N GLU A 26 -0.87 -1.69 -6.43
CA GLU A 26 -0.62 -1.26 -5.05
C GLU A 26 0.85 -1.42 -4.67
N ALA A 27 1.47 -2.56 -5.00
CA ALA A 27 2.88 -2.80 -4.74
C ALA A 27 3.78 -1.89 -5.58
N ALA A 28 3.43 -1.59 -6.84
CA ALA A 28 4.17 -0.65 -7.67
C ALA A 28 4.17 0.76 -7.05
N VAL A 29 3.00 1.24 -6.60
CA VAL A 29 2.88 2.53 -5.90
C VAL A 29 3.63 2.52 -4.57
N ALA A 30 3.47 1.47 -3.75
CA ALA A 30 4.20 1.35 -2.49
C ALA A 30 5.71 1.32 -2.71
N ASN A 31 6.20 0.61 -3.72
CA ASN A 31 7.61 0.55 -4.07
C ASN A 31 8.13 1.89 -4.59
N ALA A 32 7.35 2.59 -5.44
CA ALA A 32 7.69 3.92 -5.92
C ALA A 32 7.78 4.92 -4.75
N LEU A 33 6.85 4.87 -3.80
CA LEU A 33 6.87 5.69 -2.58
C LEU A 33 8.09 5.37 -1.70
N ALA A 34 8.38 4.09 -1.48
CA ALA A 34 9.55 3.65 -0.72
C ALA A 34 10.88 4.12 -1.36
N THR A 35 10.96 4.08 -2.69
CA THR A 35 12.14 4.51 -3.45
C THR A 35 12.26 6.03 -3.53
N SER A 36 11.12 6.75 -3.55
CA SER A 36 11.09 8.22 -3.64
C SER A 36 11.70 8.92 -2.43
N GLY A 37 11.94 8.18 -1.33
CA GLY A 37 12.79 8.60 -0.22
C GLY A 37 12.42 9.98 0.33
N GLY A 38 11.45 10.02 1.23
CA GLY A 38 11.06 11.29 1.84
C GLY A 38 9.80 11.23 2.65
N VAL A 39 8.89 10.30 2.34
CA VAL A 39 7.73 10.03 3.18
C VAL A 39 8.19 9.12 4.30
N ASP A 40 8.29 9.64 5.53
CA ASP A 40 8.43 8.80 6.74
C ASP A 40 7.10 8.08 7.01
N ALA A 41 6.74 7.22 6.06
CA ALA A 41 5.48 6.50 5.96
C ALA A 41 5.48 5.30 6.90
N TRP A 42 5.61 5.52 8.21
CA TRP A 42 5.35 4.43 9.16
C TRP A 42 3.89 3.98 9.17
N ASP A 43 2.97 4.84 8.70
CA ASP A 43 1.54 4.52 8.58
C ASP A 43 0.89 5.10 7.31
N VAL A 44 1.59 5.07 6.16
CA VAL A 44 0.93 5.36 4.88
C VAL A 44 0.46 4.03 4.28
N LYS A 45 -0.86 3.88 4.20
CA LYS A 45 -1.55 2.77 3.55
C LYS A 45 -1.85 3.17 2.11
N VAL A 46 -1.37 2.36 1.19
CA VAL A 46 -1.73 2.46 -0.23
C VAL A 46 -2.81 1.43 -0.50
N ARG A 47 -3.87 1.81 -1.20
CA ARG A 47 -4.91 0.89 -1.65
C ARG A 47 -5.23 1.12 -3.12
N SER A 48 -5.18 0.07 -3.92
CA SER A 48 -5.66 0.12 -5.30
C SER A 48 -7.11 -0.37 -5.38
N VAL A 49 -7.96 0.38 -6.08
CA VAL A 49 -9.36 0.04 -6.36
C VAL A 49 -9.58 0.21 -7.86
N GLY A 50 -9.28 -0.85 -8.63
CA GLY A 50 -9.26 -0.79 -10.08
C GLY A 50 -8.13 0.14 -10.57
N GLU A 51 -8.50 1.24 -11.22
CA GLU A 51 -7.58 2.28 -11.71
C GLU A 51 -7.42 3.46 -10.74
N GLU A 52 -8.15 3.45 -9.61
CA GLU A 52 -8.06 4.47 -8.57
C GLU A 52 -7.10 4.04 -7.46
N ILE A 53 -6.19 4.93 -7.07
CA ILE A 53 -5.28 4.78 -5.95
C ILE A 53 -5.74 5.64 -4.80
N LEU A 54 -5.91 5.03 -3.63
CA LEU A 54 -6.16 5.72 -2.38
C LEU A 54 -4.90 5.71 -1.54
N LEU A 55 -4.45 6.89 -1.16
CA LEU A 55 -3.36 7.11 -0.21
C LEU A 55 -3.97 7.59 1.10
N ASP A 56 -3.81 6.81 2.15
CA ASP A 56 -4.29 7.12 3.49
C ASP A 56 -3.12 7.08 4.47
N GLY A 57 -3.06 8.00 5.43
CA GLY A 57 -1.98 8.02 6.40
C GLY A 57 -1.67 9.41 6.92
N SER A 58 -0.47 9.58 7.46
CA SER A 58 -0.03 10.87 7.99
C SER A 58 1.42 11.14 7.62
N VAL A 59 1.71 12.40 7.26
CA VAL A 59 3.08 12.85 6.93
C VAL A 59 3.45 14.10 7.73
N GLY A 60 4.74 14.36 7.89
CA GLY A 60 5.24 15.45 8.71
C GLY A 60 5.19 16.82 8.04
N THR A 61 5.23 16.86 6.71
CA THR A 61 5.35 18.09 5.92
C THR A 61 4.47 18.08 4.67
N ALA A 62 4.12 19.27 4.17
CA ALA A 62 3.38 19.40 2.92
C ALA A 62 4.17 18.88 1.71
N GLU A 63 5.50 19.04 1.72
CA GLU A 63 6.37 18.54 0.66
C GLU A 63 6.30 17.00 0.54
N GLU A 64 6.22 16.29 1.66
CA GLU A 64 6.00 14.84 1.68
C GLU A 64 4.65 14.44 1.06
N LEU A 65 3.60 15.20 1.37
CA LEU A 65 2.26 14.96 0.84
C LEU A 65 2.21 15.16 -0.68
N GLU A 66 2.78 16.25 -1.17
CA GLU A 66 2.84 16.56 -2.60
C GLU A 66 3.68 15.52 -3.36
N ARG A 67 4.82 15.11 -2.79
CA ARG A 67 5.61 14.02 -3.36
C ARG A 67 4.87 12.71 -3.40
N ALA A 68 4.19 12.32 -2.31
CA ALA A 68 3.42 11.06 -2.29
C ALA A 68 2.37 11.03 -3.41
N THR A 69 1.66 12.15 -3.60
CA THR A 69 0.68 12.29 -4.69
C THR A 69 1.34 12.20 -6.07
N THR A 70 2.47 12.89 -6.26
CA THR A 70 3.18 12.94 -7.54
C THR A 70 3.75 11.57 -7.91
N VAL A 71 4.32 10.87 -6.94
CA VAL A 71 4.88 9.52 -7.11
C VAL A 71 3.78 8.53 -7.45
N ALA A 72 2.65 8.56 -6.74
CA ALA A 72 1.51 7.70 -7.04
C ALA A 72 0.94 7.95 -8.45
N GLN A 73 0.82 9.21 -8.87
CA GLN A 73 0.38 9.56 -10.23
C GLN A 73 1.38 9.16 -11.32
N SER A 74 2.66 9.03 -10.98
CA SER A 74 3.72 8.64 -11.92
C SER A 74 3.74 7.14 -12.20
N VAL A 75 3.00 6.33 -11.45
CA VAL A 75 2.92 4.88 -11.67
C VAL A 75 2.03 4.58 -12.87
N GLU A 76 2.56 3.79 -13.79
CA GLU A 76 1.84 3.34 -14.98
C GLU A 76 0.61 2.50 -14.60
N GLY A 77 -0.56 2.86 -15.14
CA GLY A 77 -1.84 2.22 -14.84
C GLY A 77 -2.68 2.93 -13.77
N VAL A 78 -2.16 4.00 -13.15
CA VAL A 78 -2.95 4.84 -12.24
C VAL A 78 -3.78 5.84 -13.05
N GLY A 79 -5.09 5.71 -13.01
CA GLY A 79 -6.03 6.63 -13.66
C GLY A 79 -6.45 7.78 -12.74
N THR A 80 -6.60 7.55 -11.44
CA THR A 80 -7.00 8.57 -10.47
C THR A 80 -6.30 8.36 -9.13
N VAL A 81 -5.83 9.44 -8.50
CA VAL A 81 -5.22 9.39 -7.16
C VAL A 81 -6.05 10.20 -6.19
N ARG A 82 -6.54 9.53 -5.14
CA ARG A 82 -7.17 10.15 -3.98
C ARG A 82 -6.16 10.20 -2.85
N ASN A 83 -5.76 11.42 -2.51
CA ASN A 83 -4.89 11.64 -1.37
C ASN A 83 -5.72 12.04 -0.13
N HIS A 84 -5.76 11.15 0.87
CA HIS A 84 -6.35 11.36 2.19
C HIS A 84 -5.26 11.46 3.29
N ILE A 85 -4.00 11.61 2.90
CA ILE A 85 -2.90 11.84 3.83
C ILE A 85 -3.17 13.14 4.57
N VAL A 86 -3.12 13.09 5.89
CA VAL A 86 -3.21 14.28 6.74
C VAL A 86 -1.82 14.74 7.16
N LEU A 87 -1.67 16.04 7.38
CA LEU A 87 -0.45 16.58 7.98
C LEU A 87 -0.48 16.25 9.48
N GLY A 88 0.15 15.14 9.84
CA GLY A 88 0.39 14.76 11.22
C GLY A 88 1.55 15.59 11.73
N GLN A 89 1.28 16.54 12.62
CA GLN A 89 2.32 17.35 13.24
C GLN A 89 3.31 16.40 13.92
N ARG A 90 4.45 16.17 13.29
CA ARG A 90 5.51 15.32 13.83
C ARG A 90 5.85 15.92 15.19
N GLY A 91 5.50 15.22 16.26
CA GLY A 91 5.72 15.68 17.62
C GLY A 91 7.19 16.08 17.72
N LYS A 92 7.44 17.36 18.02
CA LYS A 92 8.78 17.84 18.33
C LYS A 92 9.21 17.11 19.60
N GLY A 93 9.94 16.02 19.44
CA GLY A 93 10.72 15.37 20.49
C GLY A 93 12.13 15.90 20.47
#